data_AF-A0A9X1TUM6-F1
#
_entry.id   AF-A0A9X1TUM6-F1
#
_cell.length_a   1.000
_cell.length_b   1.000
_cell.length_c   1.000
_cell.angle_alpha   90.00
_cell.angle_beta   90.00
_cell.angle_gamma   90.00
#
_symmetry.space_group_name_H-M   'P 1'
#
loop_
_entity.id
_entity.type
_entity.pdbx_description
1 polymer ?
#
loop_
_entity_poly.entity_id
_entity_poly.type
_entity_poly.pdbx_seq_one_letter_code
_entity_poly.pdbx_strand_id
1 'polypeptide(L)'
;MEVPLVLVNGSRPGRRVVITGGVHGGEFIGVDAATRLAGLLEPDDVAGQVVICPVANPPAVYGGRLNISPLDGVNINRVFPGDKDGGPTDRMAAWLFEYLIDGADAYVDLHSGGIDQHLLDFVGYRLTGDAELDAKNRALAHAVGYELVIFGTSPDGGNSHAAVAPPGRPRPRLRARSLALPDEPAGEARDPRRDRPARRPGPRPPYAGSSTAWTGSCTTSASSKRRSKSSR
;
A
#
# COMPACT_ATOMS: atom_id res chain seq x y z
N MET A 1 6.48 -15.28 -5.87
CA MET A 1 5.21 -14.74 -5.36
C MET A 1 5.02 -13.39 -6.00
N GLU A 2 3.82 -13.11 -6.49
CA GLU A 2 3.50 -11.85 -7.16
C GLU A 2 2.53 -11.05 -6.27
N VAL A 3 2.83 -9.77 -6.06
CA VAL A 3 2.01 -8.84 -5.28
C VAL A 3 1.47 -7.79 -6.27
N PRO A 4 0.13 -7.69 -6.45
CA PRO A 4 -0.44 -6.74 -7.41
C PRO A 4 -0.30 -5.31 -6.90
N LEU A 5 0.23 -4.44 -7.76
CA LEU A 5 0.42 -3.02 -7.46
C LEU A 5 -0.13 -2.17 -8.59
N VAL A 6 -0.81 -1.09 -8.22
CA VAL A 6 -1.18 -0.01 -9.14
C VAL A 6 -0.48 1.27 -8.70
N LEU A 7 0.23 1.89 -9.63
CA LEU A 7 0.94 3.14 -9.42
C LEU A 7 0.26 4.25 -10.23
N VAL A 8 -0.31 5.22 -9.52
CA VAL A 8 -0.86 6.44 -10.14
C VAL A 8 0.10 7.58 -9.87
N ASN A 9 0.85 7.99 -10.89
CA ASN A 9 1.66 9.20 -10.84
C ASN A 9 0.79 10.38 -11.25
N GLY A 10 0.61 11.33 -10.34
CA GLY A 10 -0.21 12.50 -10.57
C GLY A 10 0.38 13.46 -11.59
N SER A 11 -0.47 14.26 -12.25
CA SER A 11 -0.03 15.27 -13.22
C SER A 11 0.61 16.51 -12.57
N ARG A 12 0.59 16.58 -11.23
CA ARG A 12 1.16 17.66 -10.43
C ARG A 12 2.12 17.11 -9.37
N PRO A 13 3.18 17.84 -9.00
CA PRO A 13 4.02 17.46 -7.86
C PRO A 13 3.23 17.40 -6.55
N GLY A 14 3.60 16.49 -5.65
CA GLY A 14 2.91 16.32 -4.37
C GLY A 14 3.43 15.15 -3.54
N ARG A 15 2.60 14.69 -2.62
CA ARG A 15 2.95 13.69 -1.59
C ARG A 15 2.81 12.26 -2.13
N ARG A 16 3.55 11.32 -1.54
CA ARG A 16 3.39 9.88 -1.81
C ARG A 16 2.46 9.25 -0.79
N VAL A 17 1.35 8.67 -1.25
CA VAL A 17 0.39 7.94 -0.42
C VAL A 17 0.42 6.48 -0.81
N VAL A 18 0.47 5.59 0.19
CA VAL A 18 0.38 4.14 0.01
C VAL A 18 -0.93 3.65 0.61
N ILE A 19 -1.65 2.82 -0.14
CA ILE A 19 -2.90 2.21 0.28
C ILE A 19 -2.76 0.70 0.12
N THR A 20 -2.97 -0.07 1.19
CA THR A 20 -2.97 -1.54 1.15
C THR A 20 -4.35 -2.08 1.48
N GLY A 21 -4.68 -3.22 0.90
CA GLY A 21 -5.76 -4.10 1.32
C GLY A 21 -5.26 -5.54 1.37
N GLY A 22 -6.06 -6.44 1.94
CA GLY A 22 -5.73 -7.87 1.94
C GLY A 22 -4.47 -8.21 2.72
N VAL A 23 -4.17 -7.48 3.80
CA VAL A 23 -3.14 -7.86 4.78
C VAL A 23 -3.56 -9.13 5.52
N HIS A 24 -4.83 -9.22 5.90
CA HIS A 24 -5.49 -10.47 6.27
C HIS A 24 -6.33 -10.99 5.10
N GLY A 25 -6.38 -12.31 4.96
CA GLY A 25 -7.00 -12.94 3.80
C GLY A 25 -8.53 -12.95 3.84
N GLY A 26 -9.13 -12.93 5.03
CA GLY A 26 -10.58 -12.90 5.21
C GLY A 26 -11.22 -11.53 4.96
N GLU A 27 -10.42 -10.47 4.79
CA GLU A 27 -10.88 -9.08 4.73
C GLU A 27 -11.10 -8.58 3.29
N PHE A 28 -12.04 -9.23 2.59
CA PHE A 28 -12.25 -9.01 1.16
C PHE A 28 -12.76 -7.61 0.80
N ILE A 29 -13.45 -6.92 1.72
CA ILE A 29 -13.96 -5.57 1.49
C ILE A 29 -12.80 -4.58 1.26
N GLY A 30 -11.70 -4.72 2.01
CA GLY A 30 -10.49 -3.91 1.80
C GLY A 30 -9.86 -4.15 0.42
N VAL A 31 -9.82 -5.41 -0.02
CA VAL A 31 -9.33 -5.79 -1.35
C VAL A 31 -10.19 -5.19 -2.46
N ASP A 32 -11.52 -5.29 -2.34
CA ASP A 32 -12.48 -4.74 -3.30
C ASP A 32 -12.39 -3.21 -3.37
N ALA A 33 -12.39 -2.53 -2.23
CA ALA A 33 -12.29 -1.07 -2.16
C ALA A 33 -10.98 -0.56 -2.79
N ALA A 34 -9.84 -1.18 -2.47
CA ALA A 34 -8.54 -0.83 -3.08
C ALA A 34 -8.55 -1.07 -4.60
N THR A 35 -9.12 -2.19 -5.04
CA THR A 35 -9.22 -2.54 -6.47
C THR A 35 -10.09 -1.54 -7.23
N ARG A 36 -11.24 -1.16 -6.67
CA ARG A 36 -12.12 -0.14 -7.26
C ARG A 36 -11.43 1.21 -7.32
N LEU A 37 -10.80 1.66 -6.22
CA LEU A 37 -10.06 2.91 -6.19
C LEU A 37 -8.98 2.97 -7.28
N ALA A 38 -8.24 1.87 -7.47
CA ALA A 38 -7.23 1.75 -8.51
C ALA A 38 -7.80 1.88 -9.93
N GLY A 39 -9.05 1.46 -10.16
CA GLY A 39 -9.74 1.63 -11.43
C GLY A 39 -10.41 2.99 -11.64
N LEU A 40 -10.48 3.82 -10.59
CA LEU A 40 -11.14 5.14 -10.61
C LEU A 40 -10.18 6.32 -10.68
N LEU A 41 -8.97 6.19 -10.10
CA LEU A 41 -8.01 7.28 -10.06
C LEU A 41 -7.33 7.49 -11.40
N GLU A 42 -7.44 8.70 -11.94
CA GLU A 42 -6.66 9.16 -13.08
C GLU A 42 -5.51 10.08 -12.62
N PRO A 43 -4.40 10.16 -13.37
CA PRO A 43 -3.29 11.06 -13.05
C PRO A 43 -3.70 12.52 -12.78
N ASP A 44 -4.72 13.03 -13.47
CA ASP A 44 -5.19 14.41 -13.30
C ASP A 44 -5.87 14.67 -11.95
N ASP A 45 -6.40 13.63 -11.33
CA ASP A 45 -7.03 13.71 -10.02
C ASP A 45 -5.99 13.74 -8.88
N VAL A 46 -4.72 13.42 -9.17
CA VAL A 46 -3.65 13.24 -8.18
C VAL A 46 -2.58 14.35 -8.29
N ALA A 47 -2.14 14.84 -7.13
CA ALA A 47 -0.90 15.62 -6.99
C ALA A 47 0.10 14.81 -6.15
N GLY A 48 1.20 14.37 -6.76
CA GLY A 48 2.17 13.45 -6.17
C GLY A 48 2.02 12.04 -6.71
N GLN A 49 1.95 11.06 -5.82
CA GLN A 49 1.92 9.65 -6.19
C GLN A 49 0.98 8.88 -5.26
N VAL A 50 0.14 8.01 -5.83
CA VAL A 50 -0.65 7.05 -5.08
C VAL A 50 -0.21 5.64 -5.48
N VAL A 51 0.22 4.86 -4.51
CA VAL A 51 0.56 3.44 -4.67
C VAL A 51 -0.55 2.62 -4.01
N ILE A 52 -1.19 1.75 -4.76
CA ILE A 52 -2.29 0.91 -4.27
C ILE A 52 -1.86 -0.55 -4.39
N CYS A 53 -1.92 -1.27 -3.27
CA CYS A 53 -1.65 -2.70 -3.18
C CYS A 53 -2.92 -3.41 -2.69
N PRO A 54 -3.80 -3.86 -3.59
CA PRO A 54 -5.09 -4.44 -3.19
C PRO A 54 -4.94 -5.76 -2.42
N VAL A 55 -3.86 -6.51 -2.67
CA VAL A 55 -3.61 -7.84 -2.07
C VAL A 55 -2.18 -7.86 -1.51
N ALA A 56 -2.03 -7.36 -0.28
CA ALA A 56 -0.72 -7.29 0.39
C ALA A 56 -0.20 -8.66 0.84
N ASN A 57 -1.08 -9.60 1.18
CA ASN A 57 -0.74 -10.96 1.58
C ASN A 57 -1.40 -12.01 0.65
N PRO A 58 -0.89 -12.18 -0.59
CA PRO A 58 -1.47 -13.12 -1.57
C PRO A 58 -1.67 -14.55 -1.06
N PRO A 59 -0.74 -15.16 -0.29
CA PRO A 59 -0.96 -16.51 0.25
C PRO A 59 -2.19 -16.61 1.16
N ALA A 60 -2.42 -15.61 2.01
CA ALA A 60 -3.59 -15.62 2.89
C ALA A 60 -4.89 -15.36 2.12
N VAL A 61 -4.91 -14.35 1.24
CA VAL A 61 -6.09 -13.97 0.45
C VAL A 61 -6.51 -15.09 -0.50
N TYR A 62 -5.60 -15.56 -1.36
CA TYR A 62 -5.93 -16.63 -2.33
C TYR A 62 -6.06 -18.01 -1.67
N GLY A 63 -5.47 -18.19 -0.49
CA GLY A 63 -5.62 -19.40 0.32
C GLY A 63 -6.89 -19.43 1.19
N GLY A 64 -7.73 -18.37 1.15
CA GLY A 64 -8.95 -18.27 1.94
C GLY A 64 -8.71 -18.33 3.44
N ARG A 65 -7.57 -17.81 3.93
CA ARG A 65 -7.24 -17.78 5.35
C ARG A 65 -7.73 -16.48 5.98
N LEU A 66 -8.26 -16.56 7.19
CA LEU A 66 -8.72 -15.37 7.92
C LEU A 66 -7.55 -14.41 8.18
N ASN A 67 -6.70 -14.71 9.17
CA ASN A 67 -5.69 -13.77 9.67
C ASN A 67 -4.27 -14.35 9.70
N ILE A 68 -4.06 -15.59 9.25
CA ILE A 68 -2.76 -16.27 9.24
C ILE A 68 -2.34 -16.66 7.82
N SER A 69 -1.03 -16.67 7.59
CA SER A 69 -0.45 -17.20 6.36
C SER A 69 -0.55 -18.73 6.34
N PRO A 70 -0.96 -19.36 5.22
CA PRO A 70 -0.95 -20.82 5.10
C PRO A 70 0.46 -21.40 4.99
N LEU A 71 1.50 -20.57 4.84
CA LEU A 71 2.88 -21.01 4.64
C LEU A 71 3.56 -21.39 5.96
N ASP A 72 3.23 -20.68 7.04
CA ASP A 72 3.90 -20.80 8.34
C ASP A 72 2.95 -20.58 9.55
N GLY A 73 1.67 -20.30 9.32
CA GLY A 73 0.70 -20.05 10.38
C GLY A 73 0.86 -18.70 11.08
N VAL A 74 1.71 -17.81 10.57
CA VAL A 74 1.98 -16.51 11.19
C VAL A 74 0.95 -15.48 10.76
N ASN A 75 0.49 -14.67 11.73
CA ASN A 75 -0.30 -13.48 11.45
C ASN A 75 0.64 -12.33 11.07
N ILE A 76 0.61 -11.92 9.79
CA ILE A 76 1.50 -10.89 9.26
C ILE A 76 1.38 -9.56 10.02
N ASN A 77 0.18 -9.24 10.51
CA ASN A 77 -0.11 -8.01 11.26
C ASN A 77 0.37 -8.06 12.73
N ARG A 78 1.28 -9.00 13.05
CA ARG A 78 1.99 -9.13 14.31
C ARG A 78 3.52 -9.09 14.17
N VAL A 79 4.02 -9.07 12.93
CA VAL A 79 5.46 -9.16 12.66
C VAL A 79 6.02 -7.96 11.91
N PHE A 80 5.22 -6.95 11.55
CA PHE A 80 5.77 -5.71 10.96
C PHE A 80 6.77 -5.04 11.92
N PRO A 81 7.89 -4.45 11.43
CA PRO A 81 8.25 -4.23 10.01
C PRO A 81 8.79 -5.46 9.27
N GLY A 82 8.85 -6.64 9.91
CA GLY A 82 9.30 -7.90 9.33
C GLY A 82 10.80 -8.16 9.51
N ASP A 83 11.21 -9.35 9.09
CA ASP A 83 12.60 -9.80 9.05
C ASP A 83 12.91 -10.43 7.68
N LYS A 84 13.90 -9.87 6.97
CA LYS A 84 14.33 -10.33 5.64
C LYS A 84 14.96 -11.74 5.65
N ASP A 85 15.48 -12.16 6.81
CA ASP A 85 16.10 -13.46 7.03
C ASP A 85 15.16 -14.42 7.81
N GLY A 86 13.96 -13.95 8.16
CA GLY A 86 12.94 -14.70 8.90
C GLY A 86 12.11 -15.67 8.04
N GLY A 87 10.97 -16.09 8.60
CA GLY A 87 10.01 -16.96 7.93
C GLY A 87 9.37 -16.33 6.69
N PRO A 88 8.61 -17.09 5.89
CA PRO A 88 8.01 -16.55 4.67
C PRO A 88 7.08 -15.34 4.94
N THR A 89 6.35 -15.32 6.06
CA THR A 89 5.50 -14.18 6.43
C THR A 89 6.31 -12.98 6.92
N ASP A 90 7.39 -13.18 7.68
CA ASP A 90 8.31 -12.10 8.08
C ASP A 90 8.96 -11.44 6.87
N ARG A 91 9.40 -12.24 5.91
CA ARG A 91 10.02 -11.76 4.66
C ARG A 91 9.03 -10.97 3.80
N MET A 92 7.75 -11.35 3.81
CA MET A 92 6.70 -10.58 3.17
C MET A 92 6.48 -9.23 3.86
N ALA A 93 6.38 -9.22 5.20
CA ALA A 93 6.24 -7.98 5.96
C ALA A 93 7.44 -7.04 5.72
N ALA A 94 8.65 -7.58 5.71
CA ALA A 94 9.89 -6.85 5.42
C ALA A 94 9.85 -6.23 4.01
N TRP A 95 9.43 -6.99 3.01
CA TRP A 95 9.32 -6.50 1.64
C TRP A 95 8.25 -5.41 1.49
N LEU A 96 7.05 -5.61 2.04
CA LEU A 96 6.00 -4.60 2.05
C LEU A 96 6.47 -3.32 2.74
N PHE A 97 7.15 -3.46 3.89
CA PHE A 97 7.64 -2.32 4.63
C PHE A 97 8.74 -1.57 3.86
N GLU A 98 9.81 -2.25 3.44
CA GLU A 98 10.97 -1.64 2.81
C GLU A 98 10.63 -0.99 1.47
N TYR A 99 9.84 -1.67 0.62
CA TYR A 99 9.64 -1.23 -0.77
C TYR A 99 8.37 -0.41 -0.99
N LEU A 100 7.33 -0.60 -0.16
CA LEU A 100 6.07 0.13 -0.32
C LEU A 100 5.91 1.19 0.76
N ILE A 101 5.94 0.79 2.03
CA ILE A 101 5.47 1.63 3.14
C ILE A 101 6.53 2.66 3.55
N ASP A 102 7.80 2.27 3.67
CA ASP A 102 8.88 3.17 4.06
C ASP A 102 9.05 4.29 3.02
N GLY A 103 9.24 5.50 3.53
CA GLY A 103 9.35 6.70 2.70
C GLY A 103 8.04 7.26 2.12
N ALA A 104 6.87 6.69 2.43
CA ALA A 104 5.60 7.35 2.11
C ALA A 104 5.32 8.55 3.05
N ASP A 105 4.48 9.49 2.60
CA ASP A 105 3.98 10.61 3.41
C ASP A 105 2.66 10.27 4.13
N ALA A 106 1.94 9.28 3.63
CA ALA A 106 0.78 8.69 4.29
C ALA A 106 0.63 7.22 3.85
N TYR A 107 0.12 6.42 4.77
CA TYR A 107 -0.18 5.02 4.66
C TYR A 107 -1.60 4.78 5.16
N VAL A 108 -2.37 4.03 4.40
CA VAL A 108 -3.72 3.60 4.77
C VAL A 108 -3.81 2.10 4.51
N ASP A 109 -4.25 1.34 5.48
CA ASP A 109 -4.44 -0.10 5.36
C ASP A 109 -5.92 -0.39 5.59
N LEU A 110 -6.52 -1.05 4.62
CA LEU A 110 -7.94 -1.34 4.58
C LEU A 110 -8.18 -2.72 5.20
N HIS A 111 -8.82 -2.72 6.35
CA HIS A 111 -9.21 -3.86 7.17
C HIS A 111 -10.76 -3.96 7.25
N SER A 112 -11.26 -5.08 7.73
CA SER A 112 -12.70 -5.32 7.95
C SER A 112 -12.91 -6.39 9.02
N GLY A 113 -14.15 -6.75 9.35
CA GLY A 113 -14.43 -7.83 10.30
C GLY A 113 -14.04 -9.23 9.79
N GLY A 114 -13.68 -9.34 8.51
CA GLY A 114 -13.54 -10.63 7.86
C GLY A 114 -14.91 -11.28 7.62
N ILE A 115 -14.92 -12.59 7.38
CA ILE A 115 -16.17 -13.35 7.19
C ILE A 115 -16.81 -13.79 8.51
N ASP A 116 -16.13 -13.56 9.64
CA ASP A 116 -16.47 -14.08 10.96
C ASP A 116 -16.85 -12.99 11.98
N GLN A 117 -16.78 -11.71 11.62
CA GLN A 117 -17.13 -10.59 12.51
C GLN A 117 -17.93 -9.53 11.79
N HIS A 118 -18.78 -8.84 12.56
CA HIS A 118 -19.46 -7.62 12.14
C HIS A 118 -18.86 -6.43 12.87
N LEU A 119 -18.35 -5.45 12.12
CA LEU A 119 -17.78 -4.22 12.68
C LEU A 119 -18.65 -3.02 12.31
N LEU A 120 -18.70 -2.04 13.21
CA LEU A 120 -19.13 -0.70 12.82
C LEU A 120 -18.06 -0.08 11.92
N ASP A 121 -18.48 0.75 10.97
CA ASP A 121 -17.56 1.52 10.14
C ASP A 121 -16.75 2.49 10.99
N PHE A 122 -15.43 2.36 10.98
CA PHE A 122 -14.56 3.26 11.72
C PHE A 122 -13.22 3.48 11.03
N VAL A 123 -12.59 4.61 11.38
CA VAL A 123 -11.18 4.85 11.07
C VAL A 123 -10.36 4.87 12.35
N GLY A 124 -9.28 4.09 12.36
CA GLY A 124 -8.34 3.98 13.47
C GLY A 124 -7.04 4.74 13.20
N TYR A 125 -6.51 5.39 14.23
CA TYR A 125 -5.11 5.86 14.24
C TYR A 125 -4.45 5.67 15.60
N ARG A 126 -3.16 6.00 15.74
CA ARG A 126 -2.44 5.92 17.02
C ARG A 126 -1.85 7.27 17.40
N LEU A 127 -1.81 7.51 18.70
CA LEU A 127 -0.99 8.55 19.30
C LEU A 127 0.47 8.07 19.35
N THR A 128 1.36 8.94 18.89
CA THR A 128 2.79 8.66 18.73
C THR A 128 3.64 9.30 19.82
N GLY A 129 3.05 10.23 20.58
CA GLY A 129 3.77 11.08 21.53
C GLY A 129 4.35 12.35 20.89
N ASP A 130 4.31 12.47 19.56
CA ASP A 130 4.59 13.70 18.82
C ASP A 130 3.27 14.41 18.51
N ALA A 131 3.03 15.56 19.15
CA ALA A 131 1.79 16.31 19.02
C ALA A 131 1.51 16.79 17.58
N GLU A 132 2.54 17.10 16.80
CA GLU A 132 2.37 17.55 15.42
C GLU A 132 1.96 16.36 14.53
N LEU A 133 2.63 15.22 14.70
CA LEU A 133 2.28 13.99 14.00
C LEU A 133 0.89 13.47 14.41
N ASP A 134 0.52 13.61 15.68
CA ASP A 134 -0.79 13.19 16.20
C ASP A 134 -1.91 14.09 15.67
N ALA A 135 -1.70 15.40 15.57
CA ALA A 135 -2.66 16.31 14.93
C ALA A 135 -2.85 15.97 13.45
N LYS A 136 -1.75 15.65 12.77
CA LYS A 136 -1.74 15.16 11.38
C LYS A 136 -2.45 13.82 11.22
N ASN A 137 -2.26 12.90 12.17
CA ASN A 137 -2.94 11.62 12.26
C ASN A 137 -4.41 11.78 12.71
N ARG A 138 -4.80 12.87 13.37
CA ARG A 138 -6.21 13.14 13.59
C ARG A 138 -6.87 13.67 12.31
N ALA A 139 -6.27 14.67 11.68
CA ALA A 139 -6.82 15.35 10.51
C ALA A 139 -7.08 14.40 9.33
N LEU A 140 -6.12 13.53 9.00
CA LEU A 140 -6.32 12.57 7.92
C LEU A 140 -7.35 11.47 8.30
N ALA A 141 -7.70 11.26 9.59
CA ALA A 141 -8.73 10.28 9.99
C ALA A 141 -10.09 10.84 9.64
N HIS A 142 -10.34 12.06 10.08
CA HIS A 142 -11.58 12.77 9.78
C HIS A 142 -11.77 13.01 8.28
N ALA A 143 -10.70 13.12 7.50
CA ALA A 143 -10.77 13.27 6.04
C ALA A 143 -11.34 12.04 5.31
N VAL A 144 -11.32 10.85 5.93
CA VAL A 144 -11.95 9.64 5.38
C VAL A 144 -13.48 9.77 5.37
N GLY A 145 -14.05 10.50 6.34
CA GLY A 145 -15.48 10.78 6.39
C GLY A 145 -16.32 9.82 7.21
N TYR A 146 -15.72 8.85 7.91
CA TYR A 146 -16.47 8.04 8.90
C TYR A 146 -16.76 8.84 10.17
N GLU A 147 -17.97 8.61 10.71
CA GLU A 147 -18.41 9.21 11.97
C GLU A 147 -17.59 8.70 13.16
N LEU A 148 -17.38 7.38 13.22
CA LEU A 148 -16.62 6.76 14.30
C LEU A 148 -15.12 6.82 14.00
N VAL A 149 -14.40 7.56 14.85
CA VAL A 149 -12.93 7.63 14.85
C VAL A 149 -12.43 7.03 16.15
N ILE A 150 -11.65 5.95 16.04
CA ILE A 150 -11.00 5.33 17.20
C ILE A 150 -9.50 5.66 17.20
N PHE A 151 -8.90 5.77 18.38
CA PHE A 151 -7.46 5.96 18.48
C PHE A 151 -6.83 5.14 19.59
N GLY A 152 -5.67 4.56 19.30
CA GLY A 152 -4.82 3.92 20.29
C GLY A 152 -3.97 4.95 21.01
N THR A 153 -3.76 4.77 22.32
CA THR A 153 -2.99 5.68 23.18
C THR A 153 -1.49 5.37 23.24
N SER A 154 -1.03 4.32 22.54
CA SER A 154 0.39 3.96 22.42
C SER A 154 0.78 3.78 20.94
N PRO A 155 2.03 4.16 20.57
CA PRO A 155 2.60 3.92 19.25
C PRO A 155 2.91 2.45 18.98
N ASP A 156 2.98 1.61 20.01
CA ASP A 156 3.53 0.27 19.93
C ASP A 156 2.55 -0.74 19.28
N GLY A 157 3.13 -1.75 18.64
CA GLY A 157 2.42 -2.90 18.08
C GLY A 157 3.21 -3.60 16.97
N GLY A 158 2.90 -4.88 16.71
CA GLY A 158 3.46 -5.63 15.58
C GLY A 158 2.68 -5.47 14.26
N ASN A 159 1.76 -4.51 14.20
CA ASN A 159 0.93 -4.26 13.03
C ASN A 159 1.57 -3.25 12.06
N SER A 160 1.13 -3.28 10.81
CA SER A 160 1.60 -2.39 9.74
C SER A 160 1.57 -0.91 10.14
N HIS A 161 0.51 -0.48 10.84
CA HIS A 161 0.34 0.90 11.32
C HIS A 161 1.27 1.32 12.44
N ALA A 162 1.73 0.40 13.28
CA ALA A 162 2.67 0.71 14.34
C ALA A 162 4.10 0.81 13.80
N ALA A 163 4.45 -0.05 12.83
CA ALA A 163 5.78 -0.10 12.23
C ALA A 163 6.20 1.21 11.52
N VAL A 164 5.24 2.04 11.14
CA VAL A 164 5.51 3.33 10.49
C VAL A 164 5.88 4.48 11.43
N ALA A 165 5.62 4.33 12.74
CA ALA A 165 5.85 5.36 13.75
C ALA A 165 6.53 4.80 15.02
N PRO A 166 7.63 4.02 14.91
CA PRO A 166 8.27 3.44 16.07
C PRO A 166 8.96 4.52 16.94
N PRO A 167 9.01 4.34 18.27
CA PRO A 167 9.71 5.25 19.16
C PRO A 167 11.18 5.47 18.73
N GLY A 168 11.64 6.73 18.70
CA GLY A 168 13.05 7.07 18.47
C GLY A 168 13.53 7.13 17.01
N ARG A 169 12.68 6.88 16.01
CA ARG A 169 13.01 7.15 14.59
C ARG A 169 12.75 8.63 14.29
N PRO A 170 13.72 9.42 13.79
CA PRO A 170 13.58 10.86 13.56
C PRO A 170 12.77 11.20 12.28
N ARG A 171 11.66 10.49 12.00
CA ARG A 171 10.91 10.65 10.74
C ARG A 171 9.49 11.15 10.97
N PRO A 172 9.23 12.47 10.94
CA PRO A 172 7.89 13.02 11.08
C PRO A 172 7.22 13.08 9.71
N ARG A 173 7.03 11.94 9.03
CA ARG A 173 6.46 11.97 7.67
C ARG A 173 5.40 10.93 7.39
N LEU A 174 5.45 9.74 8.00
CA LEU A 174 4.54 8.66 7.67
C LEU A 174 3.32 8.68 8.60
N ARG A 175 2.15 9.03 8.06
CA ARG A 175 0.86 8.95 8.75
C ARG A 175 0.24 7.60 8.47
N ALA A 176 -0.23 6.84 9.46
CA ALA A 176 -0.83 5.52 9.23
C ALA A 176 -2.21 5.34 9.83
N ARG A 177 -3.05 4.54 9.15
CA ARG A 177 -4.44 4.26 9.55
C ARG A 177 -4.92 2.89 9.16
N SER A 178 -5.57 2.22 10.11
CA SER A 178 -6.43 1.11 9.79
C SER A 178 -7.82 1.65 9.49
N LEU A 179 -8.36 1.36 8.32
CA LEU A 179 -9.76 1.63 8.01
C LEU A 179 -10.55 0.35 8.21
N ALA A 180 -11.66 0.37 8.95
CA ALA A 180 -12.65 -0.69 8.93
C ALA A 180 -13.76 -0.28 7.96
N LEU A 181 -13.95 -1.08 6.91
CA LEU A 181 -14.96 -0.86 5.88
C LEU A 181 -16.25 -1.67 6.18
N PRO A 182 -17.42 -1.24 5.67
CA PRO A 182 -18.69 -1.92 5.89
C PRO A 182 -18.73 -3.32 5.26
N ASP A 183 -19.44 -4.24 5.91
CA ASP A 183 -19.57 -5.64 5.47
C ASP A 183 -20.47 -5.83 4.23
N GLU A 184 -21.26 -4.82 3.88
CA GLU A 184 -22.15 -4.87 2.69
C GLU A 184 -21.38 -4.46 1.42
N PRO A 185 -21.47 -5.21 0.32
CA PRO A 185 -20.94 -4.76 -0.96
C PRO A 185 -21.62 -3.43 -1.29
N ALA A 186 -20.84 -2.39 -1.56
CA ALA A 186 -21.39 -1.12 -2.03
C ALA A 186 -22.33 -1.44 -3.21
N GLY A 187 -23.64 -1.26 -3.00
CA GLY A 187 -24.70 -1.67 -3.92
C GLY A 187 -24.39 -1.21 -5.34
N GLU A 188 -24.75 -2.05 -6.32
CA GLU A 188 -24.55 -1.88 -7.76
C GLU A 188 -23.70 -0.63 -8.13
N ALA A 189 -22.38 -0.79 -8.11
CA ALA A 189 -21.46 0.29 -8.39
C ALA A 189 -21.75 0.84 -9.79
N ARG A 190 -22.43 1.99 -9.85
CA ARG A 190 -22.53 2.78 -11.08
C ARG A 190 -21.11 3.09 -11.53
N ASP A 191 -20.78 2.77 -12.77
CA ASP A 191 -19.47 3.10 -13.35
C ASP A 191 -19.25 4.61 -13.29
N PRO A 192 -18.38 5.13 -12.40
CA PRO A 192 -18.21 6.57 -12.23
C PRO A 192 -17.57 7.22 -13.47
N ARG A 193 -17.01 6.40 -14.38
CA ARG A 193 -16.50 6.84 -15.68
C ARG A 193 -17.63 7.15 -16.67
N ARG A 194 -18.83 6.56 -16.51
CA ARG A 194 -20.01 6.88 -17.33
C ARG A 194 -20.64 8.22 -16.98
N ASP A 195 -20.54 8.66 -15.73
CA ASP A 195 -21.16 9.89 -15.24
C ASP A 195 -20.20 11.11 -15.30
N ARG A 196 -18.96 10.94 -15.78
CA ARG A 196 -18.00 12.04 -15.94
C ARG A 196 -18.32 12.81 -17.22
N PRO A 197 -18.53 14.15 -17.18
CA PRO A 197 -18.73 14.93 -18.39
C PRO A 197 -17.50 14.80 -19.30
N ALA A 198 -17.73 14.52 -20.58
CA ALA A 198 -16.68 14.37 -21.58
C ALA A 198 -15.75 15.59 -21.56
N ARG A 199 -14.50 15.40 -21.15
CA ARG A 199 -13.50 16.48 -21.15
C ARG A 199 -13.06 16.73 -22.59
N ARG A 200 -13.14 17.99 -23.02
CA ARG A 200 -12.60 18.42 -24.32
C ARG A 200 -11.10 18.10 -24.35
N PRO A 201 -10.57 17.48 -25.42
CA PRO A 201 -9.15 17.23 -25.52
C PRO A 201 -8.41 18.58 -25.47
N GLY A 202 -7.49 18.70 -24.51
CA GLY A 202 -6.52 19.80 -24.50
C GLY A 202 -5.62 19.73 -25.74
N PRO A 203 -4.96 20.84 -26.11
CA PRO A 203 -4.10 20.88 -27.28
C PRO A 203 -3.01 19.81 -27.16
N ARG A 204 -2.94 18.94 -28.17
CA ARG A 204 -1.87 17.93 -28.28
C ARG A 204 -0.52 18.65 -28.40
N PRO A 205 0.51 18.28 -27.60
CA PRO A 205 1.86 18.77 -27.85
C PRO A 205 2.35 18.26 -29.22
N PRO A 206 3.22 19.03 -29.90
CA PRO A 206 3.69 18.67 -31.24
C PRO A 206 4.49 17.36 -31.20
N TYR A 207 4.10 16.44 -32.09
CA TYR A 207 4.73 15.15 -32.31
C TYR A 207 6.11 15.36 -32.95
N ALA A 208 7.19 15.11 -32.22
CA ALA A 208 8.52 14.93 -32.80
C ALA A 208 8.68 13.44 -33.11
N GLY A 209 8.49 13.08 -34.38
CA GLY A 209 8.77 11.74 -34.86
C GLY A 209 10.27 11.47 -34.88
N SER A 210 10.69 10.35 -34.33
CA SER A 210 11.72 9.51 -34.94
C SER A 210 11.52 8.05 -34.55
N SER A 211 11.38 7.24 -35.59
CA SER A 211 11.37 5.79 -35.52
C SER A 211 12.76 5.27 -35.21
N THR A 212 12.89 4.36 -34.26
CA THR A 212 13.85 3.26 -34.35
C THR A 212 13.31 2.06 -33.60
N ALA A 213 12.99 1.01 -34.35
CA ALA A 213 12.79 -0.33 -33.83
C ALA A 213 14.12 -0.83 -33.23
N TRP A 214 14.06 -1.43 -32.05
CA TRP A 214 15.16 -2.22 -31.50
C TRP A 214 14.61 -3.55 -31.02
N THR A 215 14.67 -4.54 -31.92
CA THR A 215 14.59 -5.96 -31.59
C THR A 215 15.99 -6.44 -31.23
N GLY A 216 16.18 -6.99 -30.03
CA GLY A 216 17.47 -7.52 -29.60
C GLY A 216 17.37 -8.42 -28.38
N SER A 217 17.18 -9.71 -28.62
CA SER A 217 17.37 -10.80 -27.67
C SER A 217 18.81 -10.83 -27.12
N CYS A 218 18.98 -11.05 -25.81
CA CYS A 218 20.30 -11.25 -25.22
C CYS A 218 20.41 -12.68 -24.65
N THR A 219 21.09 -13.56 -25.39
CA THR A 219 21.60 -14.86 -24.93
C THR A 219 23.07 -14.74 -24.54
N THR A 220 23.35 -15.13 -23.30
CA THR A 220 24.56 -15.76 -22.72
C THR A 220 25.91 -15.68 -23.46
N SER A 221 26.98 -15.32 -22.73
CA SER A 221 28.13 -16.23 -22.52
C SER A 221 29.14 -15.68 -21.52
N ALA A 222 29.61 -16.57 -20.63
CA ALA A 222 30.78 -16.41 -19.78
C ALA A 222 32.09 -16.49 -20.59
N SER A 223 33.16 -15.84 -20.12
CA SER A 223 34.49 -16.46 -20.13
C SER A 223 35.47 -15.72 -19.23
N SER A 224 36.17 -16.51 -18.42
CA SER A 224 37.35 -16.21 -17.64
C SER A 224 38.53 -15.65 -18.45
N LYS A 225 39.45 -14.93 -17.78
CA LYS A 225 40.91 -15.21 -17.82
C LYS A 225 41.67 -14.48 -16.70
N ARG A 226 42.48 -15.27 -15.99
CA ARG A 226 43.50 -14.90 -14.98
C ARG A 226 44.75 -14.26 -15.61
N ARG A 227 45.47 -13.44 -14.81
CA ARG A 227 46.95 -13.39 -14.56
C ARG A 227 47.25 -12.07 -13.80
N SER A 228 47.68 -12.03 -12.53
CA SER A 228 48.91 -12.45 -11.82
C SER A 228 50.08 -11.45 -11.84
N LYS A 229 50.55 -11.11 -10.61
CA LYS A 229 51.83 -10.49 -10.16
C LYS A 229 51.92 -8.94 -10.30
N SER A 230 52.52 -8.15 -9.40
CA SER A 230 53.45 -8.38 -8.29
C SER A 230 53.46 -7.18 -7.31
N SER A 231 53.79 -7.46 -6.04
CA SER A 231 54.41 -6.63 -4.98
C SER A 231 54.86 -5.18 -5.26
N ARG A 232 54.47 -4.26 -4.36
CA ARG A 232 55.37 -3.52 -3.45
C ARG A 232 54.57 -2.99 -2.26
#